data_AF-A0A3M1MLD0-F1
#
_entry.id   AF-A0A3M1MLD0-F1
#
_cell.length_a   1.000
_cell.length_b   1.000
_cell.length_c   1.000
_cell.angle_alpha   90.00
_cell.angle_beta   90.00
_cell.angle_gamma   90.00
#
_symmetry.space_group_name_H-M   'P 1'
#
loop_
_entity.id
_entity.type
_entity.pdbx_description
1 polymer ?
#
loop_
_entity_poly.entity_id
_entity_poly.type
_entity_poly.pdbx_seq_one_letter_code
_entity_poly.pdbx_strand_id
1 'polypeptide(L)'
;PGSTLRVAYSTVEPRSAAPGWQANNDLQLRSFSTSGWVSRPVVVADANAGGIYGWWGTLFRWSPDGNRMAFARPDGVGLVNFDTGEFRSHLQIPPLQTFGDWAWVPGVTWSPDSQVLYTVAHRALEGESNTTETSPLFDLTAIPLEGGAPIPLVLQVGMFAAPAASPAMPLPEDPGAFQVAYLQAITPRQSETSRYRLYVMDRDASNRRALFPEQGAPGLDPQQVLWSPQPLFENQAYGIAVLYQGDLWLVNAQTGEAVQLTGDGLVTRVDWR
;
A
#
# COMPACT_ATOMS: atom_id res chain seq x y z
N PRO A 1 -11.11 9.26 -6.77
CA PRO A 1 -12.20 8.33 -7.17
C PRO A 1 -13.56 8.97 -6.89
N GLY A 2 -14.54 8.81 -7.80
CA GLY A 2 -15.91 9.32 -7.62
C GLY A 2 -16.14 10.84 -7.80
N SER A 3 -15.09 11.67 -7.73
CA SER A 3 -15.12 13.10 -8.06
C SER A 3 -13.70 13.62 -8.33
N THR A 4 -13.52 14.50 -9.32
CA THR A 4 -12.24 15.17 -9.61
C THR A 4 -12.02 16.45 -8.80
N LEU A 5 -13.04 16.89 -8.05
CA LEU A 5 -13.06 18.17 -7.35
C LEU A 5 -13.24 18.01 -5.84
N ARG A 6 -12.95 16.83 -5.29
CA ARG A 6 -12.98 16.60 -3.85
C ARG A 6 -11.65 16.02 -3.40
N VAL A 7 -11.13 16.55 -2.30
CA VAL A 7 -9.93 16.05 -1.64
C VAL A 7 -10.29 15.59 -0.23
N ALA A 8 -9.65 14.51 0.20
CA ALA A 8 -9.59 14.10 1.59
C ALA A 8 -8.18 14.38 2.11
N TYR A 9 -8.06 14.86 3.34
CA TYR A 9 -6.78 15.11 3.97
C TYR A 9 -6.85 14.90 5.47
N SER A 10 -5.68 14.63 6.05
CA SER A 10 -5.40 14.61 7.48
C SER A 10 -4.37 15.70 7.78
N THR A 11 -4.32 16.17 9.00
CA THR A 11 -3.48 17.28 9.42
C THR A 11 -2.40 16.82 10.41
N VAL A 12 -1.36 17.65 10.54
CA VAL A 12 -0.25 17.44 11.46
C VAL A 12 0.11 18.76 12.14
N GLU A 13 0.65 18.67 13.33
CA GLU A 13 1.30 19.79 14.02
C GLU A 13 2.82 19.69 13.85
N PRO A 14 3.51 20.74 13.39
CA PRO A 14 4.97 20.77 13.38
C PRO A 14 5.55 20.62 14.79
N ARG A 15 6.65 19.87 14.92
CA ARG A 15 7.38 19.66 16.18
C ARG A 15 8.86 19.95 15.97
N SER A 16 9.53 20.44 17.00
CA SER A 16 10.99 20.63 16.96
C SER A 16 11.77 19.32 17.15
N ALA A 17 11.17 18.34 17.81
CA ALA A 17 11.71 17.00 17.97
C ALA A 17 11.46 16.16 16.70
N ALA A 18 12.35 15.20 16.43
CA ALA A 18 12.15 14.22 15.36
C ALA A 18 10.83 13.46 15.55
N PRO A 19 10.09 13.13 14.46
CA PRO A 19 10.44 13.30 13.05
C PRO A 19 10.22 14.71 12.48
N GLY A 20 9.82 15.68 13.32
CA GLY A 20 9.54 17.06 12.92
C GLY A 20 8.05 17.39 12.86
N TRP A 21 7.18 16.42 13.15
CA TRP A 21 5.73 16.60 13.22
C TRP A 21 5.10 15.63 14.21
N GLN A 22 3.84 15.90 14.55
CA GLN A 22 2.93 14.99 15.22
C GLN A 22 1.61 14.97 14.45
N ALA A 23 1.15 13.78 14.06
CA ALA A 23 -0.10 13.66 13.35
C ALA A 23 -1.32 13.88 14.24
N ASN A 24 -2.33 14.57 13.70
CA ASN A 24 -3.63 14.73 14.36
C ASN A 24 -4.56 13.54 14.10
N ASN A 25 -4.27 12.72 13.09
CA ASN A 25 -5.05 11.54 12.69
C ASN A 25 -6.54 11.83 12.41
N ASP A 26 -6.88 13.10 12.21
CA ASP A 26 -8.18 13.57 11.79
C ASP A 26 -8.42 13.23 10.32
N LEU A 27 -9.67 13.29 9.89
CA LEU A 27 -10.02 13.13 8.49
C LEU A 27 -11.01 14.21 8.09
N GLN A 28 -10.64 15.00 7.09
CA GLN A 28 -11.45 16.10 6.59
C GLN A 28 -11.64 15.97 5.08
N LEU A 29 -12.80 16.42 4.60
CA LEU A 29 -13.12 16.53 3.19
C LEU A 29 -13.27 17.99 2.78
N ARG A 30 -12.81 18.32 1.59
CA ARG A 30 -13.05 19.63 0.99
C ARG A 30 -13.38 19.49 -0.48
N SER A 31 -14.39 20.23 -0.92
CA SER A 31 -14.85 20.23 -2.31
C SER A 31 -14.53 21.56 -2.96
N PHE A 32 -14.20 21.47 -4.25
CA PHE A 32 -13.90 22.58 -5.14
C PHE A 32 -14.95 22.59 -6.26
N SER A 33 -15.05 23.72 -6.94
CA SER A 33 -15.85 23.85 -8.16
C SER A 33 -14.97 24.34 -9.30
N THR A 34 -15.43 24.13 -10.53
CA THR A 34 -14.75 24.65 -11.73
C THR A 34 -14.72 26.17 -11.80
N SER A 35 -15.59 26.88 -11.05
CA SER A 35 -15.59 28.33 -10.95
C SER A 35 -14.63 28.89 -9.89
N GLY A 36 -13.90 28.02 -9.18
CA GLY A 36 -12.95 28.41 -8.13
C GLY A 36 -13.57 28.59 -6.74
N TRP A 37 -14.88 28.38 -6.57
CA TRP A 37 -15.48 28.30 -5.23
C TRP A 37 -14.95 27.08 -4.47
N VAL A 38 -14.73 27.25 -3.16
CA VAL A 38 -14.23 26.22 -2.27
C VAL A 38 -15.15 26.07 -1.06
N SER A 39 -15.54 24.83 -0.75
CA SER A 39 -16.37 24.54 0.41
C SER A 39 -15.63 24.79 1.73
N ARG A 40 -16.41 24.96 2.80
CA ARG A 40 -15.88 24.73 4.16
C ARG A 40 -15.44 23.27 4.29
N PRO A 41 -14.41 22.97 5.12
CA PRO A 41 -14.07 21.60 5.45
C PRO A 41 -15.25 20.88 6.10
N VAL A 42 -15.50 19.64 5.67
CA VAL A 42 -16.39 18.70 6.36
C VAL A 42 -15.48 17.79 7.18
N VAL A 43 -15.62 17.82 8.50
CA VAL A 43 -14.88 16.94 9.39
C VAL A 43 -15.59 15.59 9.41
N VAL A 44 -14.90 14.54 8.96
CA VAL A 44 -15.37 13.15 9.02
C VAL A 44 -14.94 12.53 10.34
N ALA A 45 -13.72 12.80 10.78
CA ALA A 45 -13.21 12.39 12.08
C ALA A 45 -12.38 13.52 12.70
N ASP A 46 -12.63 13.79 13.98
CA ASP A 46 -11.87 14.76 14.77
C ASP A 46 -10.45 14.27 15.04
N ALA A 47 -9.59 15.20 15.50
CA ALA A 47 -8.25 14.87 15.93
C ALA A 47 -8.28 13.82 17.05
N ASN A 48 -7.43 12.80 16.91
CA ASN A 48 -7.40 11.66 17.80
C ASN A 48 -5.98 11.09 17.94
N ALA A 49 -5.80 10.20 18.93
CA ALA A 49 -4.49 9.66 19.28
C ALA A 49 -3.83 8.83 18.17
N GLY A 50 -4.59 8.34 17.18
CA GLY A 50 -4.03 7.54 16.08
C GLY A 50 -3.64 6.10 16.44
N GLY A 51 -4.00 5.61 17.62
CA GLY A 51 -3.59 4.28 18.09
C GLY A 51 -2.15 4.26 18.61
N ILE A 52 -1.56 3.05 18.71
CA ILE A 52 -0.16 2.90 19.13
C ILE A 52 0.76 3.49 18.06
N TYR A 53 1.72 4.30 18.49
CA TYR A 53 2.60 5.10 17.61
C TYR A 53 1.85 6.05 16.66
N GLY A 54 0.62 6.46 17.03
CA GLY A 54 -0.21 7.36 16.22
C GLY A 54 0.37 8.77 16.00
N TRP A 55 1.45 9.14 16.68
CA TRP A 55 2.21 10.35 16.41
C TRP A 55 2.81 10.37 14.98
N TRP A 56 3.05 9.20 14.37
CA TRP A 56 3.52 9.09 13.00
C TRP A 56 2.45 9.45 11.97
N GLY A 57 1.23 8.96 12.20
CA GLY A 57 0.04 9.29 11.39
C GLY A 57 -0.70 8.08 10.84
N THR A 58 -1.85 8.38 10.24
CA THR A 58 -2.74 7.41 9.59
C THR A 58 -2.65 7.56 8.08
N LEU A 59 -2.45 6.46 7.36
CA LEU A 59 -2.59 6.44 5.90
C LEU A 59 -4.06 6.23 5.54
N PHE A 60 -4.57 7.03 4.61
CA PHE A 60 -5.93 6.90 4.09
C PHE A 60 -5.91 6.58 2.60
N ARG A 61 -6.80 5.68 2.16
CA ARG A 61 -6.95 5.35 0.74
C ARG A 61 -8.42 5.12 0.38
N TRP A 62 -8.92 5.91 -0.58
CA TRP A 62 -10.24 5.72 -1.17
C TRP A 62 -10.32 4.37 -1.88
N SER A 63 -11.48 3.71 -1.77
CA SER A 63 -11.82 2.59 -2.64
C SER A 63 -11.89 3.03 -4.11
N PRO A 64 -11.65 2.11 -5.06
CA PRO A 64 -11.78 2.40 -6.49
C PRO A 64 -13.13 2.99 -6.90
N ASP A 65 -14.22 2.54 -6.28
CA ASP A 65 -15.57 3.08 -6.49
C ASP A 65 -15.82 4.46 -5.83
N GLY A 66 -14.92 4.91 -4.95
CA GLY A 66 -15.01 6.18 -4.24
C GLY A 66 -16.01 6.22 -3.08
N ASN A 67 -16.59 5.09 -2.69
CA ASN A 67 -17.65 5.03 -1.67
C ASN A 67 -17.14 4.71 -0.26
N ARG A 68 -15.93 4.15 -0.12
CA ARG A 68 -15.34 3.75 1.16
C ARG A 68 -13.93 4.32 1.29
N MET A 69 -13.48 4.43 2.53
CA MET A 69 -12.11 4.84 2.83
C MET A 69 -11.46 3.83 3.76
N ALA A 70 -10.34 3.27 3.31
CA ALA A 70 -9.49 2.44 4.14
C ALA A 70 -8.54 3.33 4.94
N PHE A 71 -8.21 2.89 6.14
CA PHE A 71 -7.13 3.46 6.94
C PHE A 71 -6.08 2.39 7.25
N ALA A 72 -4.83 2.82 7.40
CA ALA A 72 -3.76 2.01 7.94
C ALA A 72 -2.96 2.80 8.98
N ARG A 73 -2.67 2.13 10.10
CA ARG A 73 -1.93 2.63 11.27
C ARG A 73 -0.89 1.57 11.68
N PRO A 74 0.09 1.91 12.53
CA PRO A 74 1.07 0.93 13.02
C PRO A 74 0.43 -0.29 13.70
N ASP A 75 -0.76 -0.12 14.27
CA ASP A 75 -1.49 -1.15 15.03
C ASP A 75 -2.66 -1.81 14.29
N GLY A 76 -2.93 -1.43 13.03
CA GLY A 76 -3.98 -2.08 12.26
C GLY A 76 -4.43 -1.41 10.98
N VAL A 77 -5.30 -2.12 10.26
CA VAL A 77 -5.89 -1.72 8.99
C VAL A 77 -7.40 -1.93 9.04
N GLY A 78 -8.16 -1.02 8.45
CA GLY A 78 -9.61 -1.10 8.47
C GLY A 78 -10.30 -0.04 7.62
N LEU A 79 -11.58 0.24 7.94
CA LEU A 79 -12.41 1.21 7.23
C LEU A 79 -12.84 2.35 8.15
N VAL A 80 -12.94 3.54 7.57
CA VAL A 80 -13.55 4.70 8.23
C VAL A 80 -15.06 4.63 8.04
N ASN A 81 -15.81 4.75 9.14
CA ASN A 81 -17.25 4.95 9.12
C ASN A 81 -17.53 6.46 8.95
N PHE A 82 -18.12 6.86 7.82
CA PHE A 82 -18.40 8.27 7.54
C PHE A 82 -19.58 8.83 8.33
N ASP A 83 -20.47 7.98 8.84
CA ASP A 83 -21.63 8.41 9.62
C ASP A 83 -21.24 8.72 11.07
N THR A 84 -20.31 7.93 11.63
CA THR A 84 -19.89 8.07 13.04
C THR A 84 -18.50 8.70 13.21
N GLY A 85 -17.68 8.74 12.16
CA GLY A 85 -16.28 9.12 12.22
C GLY A 85 -15.35 8.05 12.83
N GLU A 86 -15.88 6.88 13.18
CA GLU A 86 -15.12 5.81 13.83
C GLU A 86 -14.27 4.99 12.87
N PHE A 87 -13.14 4.48 13.37
CA PHE A 87 -12.19 3.70 12.59
C PHE A 87 -12.35 2.23 12.94
N ARG A 88 -13.05 1.48 12.09
CA ARG A 88 -13.34 0.06 12.31
C ARG A 88 -12.18 -0.79 11.79
N SER A 89 -11.36 -1.30 12.70
CA SER A 89 -10.29 -2.24 12.38
C SER A 89 -10.84 -3.57 11.86
N HIS A 90 -10.30 -4.03 10.73
CA HIS A 90 -10.56 -5.36 10.15
C HIS A 90 -9.36 -6.29 10.29
N LEU A 91 -8.18 -5.73 10.55
CA LEU A 91 -6.95 -6.44 10.90
C LEU A 91 -6.22 -5.67 12.00
N GLN A 92 -6.02 -6.31 13.15
CA GLN A 92 -5.10 -5.82 14.17
C GLN A 92 -3.69 -6.32 13.85
N ILE A 93 -2.71 -5.43 14.01
CA ILE A 93 -1.30 -5.71 13.74
C ILE A 93 -0.53 -5.37 15.02
N PRO A 94 0.27 -6.28 15.56
CA PRO A 94 1.19 -5.91 16.63
C PRO A 94 2.13 -4.82 16.12
N PRO A 95 2.20 -3.65 16.79
CA PRO A 95 3.04 -2.56 16.32
C PRO A 95 4.52 -2.95 16.39
N LEU A 96 5.30 -2.53 15.39
CA LEU A 96 6.74 -2.77 15.35
C LEU A 96 7.47 -1.68 16.15
N GLN A 97 8.35 -2.09 17.05
CA GLN A 97 9.30 -1.21 17.71
C GLN A 97 10.54 -1.02 16.83
N THR A 98 10.65 0.15 16.19
CA THR A 98 11.74 0.50 15.26
C THR A 98 13.01 0.99 15.96
N PHE A 99 12.92 1.35 17.25
CA PHE A 99 13.98 2.00 18.03
C PHE A 99 14.52 3.32 17.42
N GLY A 100 13.77 3.93 16.49
CA GLY A 100 14.11 5.20 15.88
C GLY A 100 12.98 6.21 15.96
N ASP A 101 13.22 7.41 15.43
CA ASP A 101 12.23 8.48 15.37
C ASP A 101 11.24 8.31 14.20
N TRP A 102 10.82 7.07 13.95
CA TRP A 102 9.83 6.71 12.94
C TRP A 102 8.99 5.50 13.37
N ALA A 103 7.77 5.41 12.86
CA ALA A 103 6.92 4.24 13.05
C ALA A 103 6.66 3.56 11.70
N TRP A 104 6.66 2.23 11.70
CA TRP A 104 6.25 1.48 10.52
C TRP A 104 4.72 1.48 10.41
N VAL A 105 4.20 1.94 9.27
CA VAL A 105 2.78 1.83 8.91
C VAL A 105 2.68 0.91 7.71
N PRO A 106 1.81 -0.10 7.73
CA PRO A 106 1.66 -0.99 6.60
C PRO A 106 1.07 -0.25 5.39
N GLY A 107 1.59 -0.57 4.21
CA GLY A 107 0.94 -0.17 2.96
C GLY A 107 -0.41 -0.89 2.82
N VAL A 108 -1.44 -0.18 2.34
CA VAL A 108 -2.77 -0.74 2.08
C VAL A 108 -3.20 -0.44 0.64
N THR A 109 -3.74 -1.41 -0.08
CA THR A 109 -4.36 -1.21 -1.41
C THR A 109 -5.69 -1.93 -1.49
N TRP A 110 -6.59 -1.43 -2.33
CA TRP A 110 -7.87 -2.06 -2.62
C TRP A 110 -7.74 -3.02 -3.81
N SER A 111 -8.55 -4.07 -3.83
CA SER A 111 -8.92 -4.78 -5.06
C SER A 111 -9.75 -3.87 -5.97
N PRO A 112 -9.75 -4.08 -7.30
CA PRO A 112 -10.46 -3.22 -8.25
C PRO A 112 -11.98 -3.19 -8.05
N ASP A 113 -12.56 -4.26 -7.50
CA ASP A 113 -14.00 -4.37 -7.16
C ASP A 113 -14.35 -3.77 -5.78
N SER A 114 -13.37 -3.20 -5.09
CA SER A 114 -13.48 -2.64 -3.74
C SER A 114 -13.85 -3.66 -2.64
N GLN A 115 -13.74 -4.97 -2.85
CA GLN A 115 -14.19 -5.96 -1.85
C GLN A 115 -13.08 -6.47 -0.90
N VAL A 116 -11.82 -6.28 -1.26
CA VAL A 116 -10.66 -6.80 -0.52
C VAL A 116 -9.64 -5.69 -0.32
N LEU A 117 -9.03 -5.63 0.86
CA LEU A 117 -7.80 -4.87 1.10
C LEU A 117 -6.60 -5.82 1.08
N TYR A 118 -5.51 -5.42 0.44
CA TYR A 118 -4.22 -6.08 0.55
C TYR A 118 -3.28 -5.20 1.38
N THR A 119 -2.60 -5.81 2.34
CA THR A 119 -1.70 -5.12 3.27
C THR A 119 -0.52 -6.00 3.66
N VAL A 120 0.49 -5.40 4.26
CA VAL A 120 1.54 -6.13 4.98
C VAL A 120 1.16 -6.23 6.45
N ALA A 121 1.24 -7.42 7.04
CA ALA A 121 0.96 -7.67 8.44
C ALA A 121 2.26 -8.06 9.17
N HIS A 122 2.64 -7.27 10.16
CA HIS A 122 3.68 -7.66 11.12
C HIS A 122 3.13 -8.75 12.03
N ARG A 123 3.94 -9.77 12.36
CA ARG A 123 3.51 -10.87 13.23
C ARG A 123 4.59 -11.33 14.18
N ALA A 124 4.19 -11.92 15.29
CA ALA A 124 5.10 -12.53 16.26
C ALA A 124 5.86 -13.73 15.68
N LEU A 125 7.05 -14.01 16.23
CA LEU A 125 7.71 -15.29 16.10
C LEU A 125 6.92 -16.35 16.88
N GLU A 126 6.66 -17.49 16.25
CA GLU A 126 5.97 -18.60 16.92
C GLU A 126 6.77 -19.09 18.13
N GLY A 127 6.10 -19.26 19.26
CA GLY A 127 6.73 -19.70 20.51
C GLY A 127 7.42 -18.59 21.31
N GLU A 128 7.44 -17.35 20.84
CA GLU A 128 8.09 -16.23 21.53
C GLU A 128 7.12 -15.05 21.71
N SER A 129 6.33 -15.05 22.80
CA SER A 129 5.35 -13.98 23.06
C SER A 129 6.02 -12.64 23.40
N ASN A 130 7.19 -12.68 24.05
CA ASN A 130 7.88 -11.50 24.57
C ASN A 130 8.66 -10.69 23.52
N THR A 131 8.74 -11.16 22.28
CA THR A 131 9.49 -10.53 21.18
C THR A 131 8.58 -10.08 20.03
N THR A 132 7.26 -10.01 20.27
CA THR A 132 6.28 -9.68 19.24
C THR A 132 6.58 -8.34 18.57
N GLU A 133 6.86 -7.29 19.35
CA GLU A 133 7.13 -5.94 18.80
C GLU A 133 8.47 -5.82 18.08
N THR A 134 9.37 -6.79 18.22
CA THR A 134 10.70 -6.81 17.58
C THR A 134 10.83 -7.93 16.55
N SER A 135 9.72 -8.60 16.23
CA SER A 135 9.71 -9.70 15.29
C SER A 135 10.07 -9.21 13.87
N PRO A 136 10.89 -9.95 13.12
CA PRO A 136 11.25 -9.56 11.77
C PRO A 136 10.29 -10.13 10.71
N LEU A 137 9.09 -10.57 11.11
CA LEU A 137 8.16 -11.30 10.25
C LEU A 137 7.04 -10.40 9.73
N PHE A 138 6.94 -10.32 8.41
CA PHE A 138 5.98 -9.51 7.69
C PHE A 138 5.37 -10.32 6.56
N ASP A 139 4.07 -10.53 6.61
CA ASP A 139 3.34 -11.35 5.64
C ASP A 139 2.42 -10.45 4.78
N LEU A 140 2.32 -10.74 3.49
CA LEU A 140 1.32 -10.12 2.63
C LEU A 140 -0.02 -10.79 2.92
N THR A 141 -1.03 -9.99 3.26
CA THR A 141 -2.32 -10.46 3.76
C THR A 141 -3.47 -9.82 2.96
N ALA A 142 -4.44 -10.64 2.59
CA ALA A 142 -5.74 -10.17 2.10
C ALA A 142 -6.73 -10.03 3.26
N ILE A 143 -7.52 -8.97 3.25
CA ILE A 143 -8.59 -8.68 4.19
C ILE A 143 -9.89 -8.57 3.38
N PRO A 144 -10.67 -9.66 3.30
CA PRO A 144 -12.03 -9.58 2.78
C PRO A 144 -12.88 -8.64 3.65
N LEU A 145 -13.63 -7.72 3.02
CA LEU A 145 -14.44 -6.74 3.75
C LEU A 145 -15.86 -7.24 4.04
N GLU A 146 -16.36 -8.15 3.21
CA GLU A 146 -17.68 -8.77 3.35
C GLU A 146 -17.51 -10.24 3.78
N GLY A 147 -17.31 -10.44 5.08
CA GLY A 147 -17.19 -11.78 5.68
C GLY A 147 -15.82 -12.45 5.49
N GLY A 148 -15.50 -13.39 6.37
CA GLY A 148 -14.20 -14.06 6.41
C GLY A 148 -13.18 -13.37 7.32
N ALA A 149 -12.15 -14.12 7.71
CA ALA A 149 -11.01 -13.57 8.45
C ALA A 149 -9.91 -13.11 7.48
N PRO A 150 -9.02 -12.19 7.88
CA PRO A 150 -7.80 -11.89 7.12
C PRO A 150 -6.99 -13.17 6.83
N ILE A 151 -6.46 -13.27 5.61
CA ILE A 151 -5.77 -14.46 5.11
C ILE A 151 -4.34 -14.10 4.68
N PRO A 152 -3.30 -14.68 5.31
CA PRO A 152 -1.93 -14.56 4.81
C PRO A 152 -1.82 -15.22 3.43
N LEU A 153 -1.34 -14.46 2.45
CA LEU A 153 -1.14 -14.90 1.06
C LEU A 153 0.29 -15.34 0.81
N VAL A 154 1.24 -14.50 1.23
CA VAL A 154 2.68 -14.76 1.06
C VAL A 154 3.38 -14.44 2.38
N LEU A 155 4.00 -15.46 2.95
CA LEU A 155 4.75 -15.32 4.19
C LEU A 155 6.11 -14.65 3.92
N GLN A 156 6.56 -13.83 4.87
CA GLN A 156 7.89 -13.23 4.86
C GLN A 156 8.20 -12.42 3.59
N VAL A 157 7.31 -11.49 3.24
CA VAL A 157 7.53 -10.52 2.16
C VAL A 157 8.45 -9.36 2.58
N GLY A 158 8.53 -9.07 3.87
CA GLY A 158 9.29 -7.95 4.42
C GLY A 158 8.46 -6.67 4.61
N MET A 159 9.02 -5.71 5.36
CA MET A 159 8.35 -4.47 5.79
C MET A 159 7.75 -3.65 4.66
N PHE A 160 8.47 -3.54 3.54
CA PHE A 160 8.17 -2.60 2.46
C PHE A 160 7.67 -3.28 1.19
N ALA A 161 6.80 -4.29 1.36
CA ALA A 161 6.25 -5.04 0.24
C ALA A 161 5.26 -4.25 -0.64
N ALA A 162 4.67 -3.17 -0.13
CA ALA A 162 3.87 -2.19 -0.87
C ALA A 162 2.93 -2.80 -1.95
N PRO A 163 1.94 -3.62 -1.57
CA PRO A 163 1.08 -4.29 -2.54
C PRO A 163 0.29 -3.30 -3.40
N ALA A 164 0.09 -3.66 -4.66
CA ALA A 164 -0.68 -2.91 -5.64
C ALA A 164 -1.54 -3.88 -6.49
N ALA A 165 -2.86 -3.72 -6.45
CA ALA A 165 -3.76 -4.48 -7.32
C ALA A 165 -3.80 -3.85 -8.72
N SER A 166 -3.88 -4.68 -9.75
CA SER A 166 -4.09 -4.24 -11.11
C SER A 166 -5.52 -3.73 -11.33
N PRO A 167 -5.77 -3.01 -12.42
CA PRO A 167 -7.12 -2.91 -12.97
C PRO A 167 -7.75 -4.29 -13.18
N ALA A 168 -9.09 -4.34 -13.28
CA ALA A 168 -9.80 -5.56 -13.61
C ALA A 168 -9.34 -6.11 -14.98
N MET A 169 -9.02 -7.40 -15.00
CA MET A 169 -8.56 -8.14 -16.17
C MET A 169 -9.50 -9.32 -16.41
N PRO A 170 -10.78 -9.08 -16.74
CA PRO A 170 -11.78 -10.15 -16.87
C PRO A 170 -11.30 -11.20 -17.87
N LEU A 171 -11.23 -12.45 -17.41
CA LEU A 171 -10.98 -13.62 -18.25
C LEU A 171 -12.30 -14.33 -18.53
N PRO A 172 -12.43 -15.09 -19.62
CA PRO A 172 -13.66 -15.85 -19.92
C PRO A 172 -14.09 -16.77 -18.77
N GLU A 173 -13.14 -17.36 -18.04
CA GLU A 173 -13.40 -18.28 -16.92
C GLU A 173 -13.42 -17.58 -15.54
N ASP A 174 -12.86 -16.37 -15.43
CA ASP A 174 -12.90 -15.54 -14.21
C ASP A 174 -13.16 -14.06 -14.56
N PRO A 175 -14.44 -13.63 -14.61
CA PRO A 175 -14.79 -12.23 -14.88
C PRO A 175 -14.28 -11.25 -13.82
N GLY A 176 -13.94 -11.73 -12.62
CA GLY A 176 -13.36 -10.95 -11.53
C GLY A 176 -11.83 -11.03 -11.47
N ALA A 177 -11.19 -11.56 -12.51
CA ALA A 177 -9.73 -11.71 -12.52
C ALA A 177 -9.02 -10.35 -12.43
N PHE A 178 -8.00 -10.31 -11.59
CA PHE A 178 -7.01 -9.25 -11.51
C PHE A 178 -5.75 -9.83 -10.85
N GLN A 179 -4.65 -9.10 -10.94
CA GLN A 179 -3.38 -9.50 -10.35
C GLN A 179 -2.97 -8.56 -9.24
N VAL A 180 -2.13 -9.06 -8.32
CA VAL A 180 -1.52 -8.28 -7.25
C VAL A 180 -0.02 -8.27 -7.46
N ALA A 181 0.53 -7.08 -7.70
CA ALA A 181 1.95 -6.84 -7.68
C ALA A 181 2.40 -6.49 -6.26
N TYR A 182 3.59 -6.91 -5.88
CA TYR A 182 4.18 -6.58 -4.59
C TYR A 182 5.70 -6.73 -4.64
N LEU A 183 6.38 -6.05 -3.73
CA LEU A 183 7.80 -6.22 -3.50
C LEU A 183 8.05 -7.32 -2.48
N GLN A 184 9.07 -8.14 -2.70
CA GLN A 184 9.52 -9.12 -1.71
C GLN A 184 10.99 -8.90 -1.40
N ALA A 185 11.30 -8.76 -0.12
CA ALA A 185 12.67 -8.58 0.37
C ALA A 185 13.53 -9.79 -0.02
N ILE A 186 14.75 -9.52 -0.47
CA ILE A 186 15.75 -10.55 -0.76
C ILE A 186 16.17 -11.27 0.54
N THR A 187 16.17 -10.54 1.64
CA THR A 187 16.43 -11.05 2.99
C THR A 187 15.29 -10.61 3.92
N PRO A 188 14.16 -11.32 3.95
CA PRO A 188 12.95 -10.88 4.67
C PRO A 188 13.15 -10.55 6.15
N ARG A 189 14.02 -11.31 6.83
CA ARG A 189 14.32 -11.09 8.26
C ARG A 189 15.16 -9.83 8.52
N GLN A 190 15.69 -9.19 7.49
CA GLN A 190 16.45 -7.94 7.54
C GLN A 190 15.81 -6.91 6.62
N SER A 191 14.47 -6.93 6.53
CA SER A 191 13.73 -6.20 5.50
C SER A 191 13.81 -4.68 5.58
N GLU A 192 14.20 -4.11 6.73
CA GLU A 192 14.46 -2.67 6.86
C GLU A 192 15.60 -2.20 5.93
N THR A 193 16.67 -2.98 5.83
CA THR A 193 17.86 -2.64 5.03
C THR A 193 18.00 -3.51 3.78
N SER A 194 17.05 -4.42 3.54
CA SER A 194 17.07 -5.32 2.40
C SER A 194 16.74 -4.59 1.09
N ARG A 195 17.23 -5.15 -0.02
CA ARG A 195 16.72 -4.86 -1.36
C ARG A 195 15.54 -5.76 -1.66
N TYR A 196 14.74 -5.38 -2.65
CA TYR A 196 13.50 -6.06 -2.98
C TYR A 196 13.48 -6.53 -4.44
N ARG A 197 12.58 -7.47 -4.75
CA ARG A 197 12.21 -7.82 -6.12
C ARG A 197 10.71 -7.66 -6.29
N LEU A 198 10.30 -7.22 -7.47
CA LEU A 198 8.92 -7.18 -7.91
C LEU A 198 8.44 -8.61 -8.21
N TYR A 199 7.34 -8.97 -7.57
CA TYR A 199 6.56 -10.17 -7.83
C TYR A 199 5.16 -9.78 -8.28
N VAL A 200 4.52 -10.71 -8.97
CA VAL A 200 3.09 -10.67 -9.26
C VAL A 200 2.48 -12.03 -8.97
N MET A 201 1.23 -12.04 -8.55
CA MET A 201 0.41 -13.23 -8.34
C MET A 201 -1.03 -12.93 -8.73
N ASP A 202 -1.84 -13.97 -8.91
CA ASP A 202 -3.28 -13.81 -9.07
C ASP A 202 -3.93 -13.49 -7.70
N ARG A 203 -5.18 -13.02 -7.70
CA ARG A 203 -5.88 -12.55 -6.49
C ARG A 203 -5.97 -13.56 -5.34
N ASP A 204 -5.85 -14.85 -5.65
CA ASP A 204 -5.86 -15.99 -4.72
C ASP A 204 -4.46 -16.47 -4.32
N ALA A 205 -3.43 -15.69 -4.65
CA ALA A 205 -2.00 -15.98 -4.46
C ALA A 205 -1.43 -17.12 -5.32
N SER A 206 -2.20 -17.65 -6.28
CA SER A 206 -1.70 -18.58 -7.29
C SER A 206 -0.84 -17.86 -8.35
N ASN A 207 -0.17 -18.64 -9.21
CA ASN A 207 0.64 -18.15 -10.33
C ASN A 207 1.68 -17.06 -9.97
N ARG A 208 2.20 -17.14 -8.73
CA ARG A 208 3.22 -16.23 -8.22
C ARG A 208 4.52 -16.34 -9.02
N ARG A 209 5.00 -15.22 -9.56
CA ARG A 209 6.24 -15.12 -10.32
C ARG A 209 7.05 -13.89 -9.93
N ALA A 210 8.38 -14.03 -9.89
CA ALA A 210 9.31 -12.91 -9.83
C ALA A 210 9.41 -12.28 -11.22
N LEU A 211 9.35 -10.95 -11.31
CA LEU A 211 9.43 -10.23 -12.58
C LEU A 211 10.73 -9.45 -12.74
N PHE A 212 11.09 -8.64 -11.74
CA PHE A 212 12.13 -7.64 -11.91
C PHE A 212 12.74 -7.21 -10.57
N PRO A 213 14.03 -6.84 -10.51
CA PRO A 213 15.09 -7.18 -11.45
C PRO A 213 15.30 -8.68 -11.54
N GLU A 214 16.02 -9.13 -12.56
CA GLU A 214 16.38 -10.54 -12.72
C GLU A 214 17.15 -11.11 -11.53
N GLN A 215 17.20 -12.43 -11.42
CA GLN A 215 17.93 -13.08 -10.33
C GLN A 215 19.43 -12.76 -10.43
N GLY A 216 20.03 -12.35 -9.31
CA GLY A 216 21.45 -11.95 -9.25
C GLY A 216 21.69 -10.46 -9.52
N ALA A 217 20.76 -9.75 -10.15
CA ALA A 217 20.85 -8.30 -10.28
C ALA A 217 20.67 -7.61 -8.91
N PRO A 218 21.21 -6.37 -8.74
CA PRO A 218 20.89 -5.53 -7.60
C PRO A 218 19.37 -5.37 -7.48
N GLY A 219 18.80 -5.55 -6.29
CA GLY A 219 17.36 -5.41 -6.10
C GLY A 219 16.89 -3.94 -6.05
N LEU A 220 15.58 -3.78 -6.00
CA LEU A 220 14.89 -2.49 -5.86
C LEU A 220 15.08 -1.91 -4.46
N ASP A 221 15.13 -0.58 -4.39
CA ASP A 221 14.84 0.14 -3.16
C ASP A 221 13.35 0.00 -2.79
N PRO A 222 13.01 0.05 -1.48
CA PRO A 222 11.64 0.16 -1.01
C PRO A 222 10.85 1.26 -1.74
N GLN A 223 9.72 0.90 -2.34
CA GLN A 223 8.89 1.84 -3.11
C GLN A 223 7.48 1.29 -3.31
N GLN A 224 6.57 2.16 -3.76
CA GLN A 224 5.29 1.71 -4.33
C GLN A 224 5.48 1.40 -5.81
N VAL A 225 4.74 0.42 -6.32
CA VAL A 225 4.71 0.07 -7.74
C VAL A 225 3.37 0.47 -8.33
N LEU A 226 3.37 0.84 -9.62
CA LEU A 226 2.18 1.39 -10.27
C LEU A 226 1.82 0.60 -11.52
N TRP A 227 0.64 -0.02 -11.50
CA TRP A 227 0.05 -0.60 -12.69
C TRP A 227 -0.34 0.48 -13.69
N SER A 228 -0.09 0.22 -14.97
CA SER A 228 -0.63 1.02 -16.05
C SER A 228 -2.16 1.03 -15.99
N PRO A 229 -2.83 2.15 -16.34
CA PRO A 229 -4.30 2.22 -16.30
C PRO A 229 -4.97 1.37 -17.39
N GLN A 230 -4.21 1.01 -18.42
CA GLN A 230 -4.64 0.21 -19.57
C GLN A 230 -3.51 -0.72 -20.02
N PRO A 231 -3.80 -1.77 -20.81
CA PRO A 231 -2.76 -2.55 -21.47
C PRO A 231 -1.82 -1.69 -22.31
N LEU A 232 -0.51 -1.97 -22.26
CA LEU A 232 0.51 -1.19 -22.98
C LEU A 232 1.29 -2.01 -24.00
N PHE A 233 1.18 -3.34 -23.96
CA PHE A 233 1.97 -4.24 -24.80
C PHE A 233 1.08 -4.94 -25.85
N GLU A 234 1.69 -5.42 -26.93
CA GLU A 234 0.98 -6.08 -28.04
C GLU A 234 0.16 -7.30 -27.59
N ASN A 235 0.66 -8.03 -26.60
CA ASN A 235 -0.02 -9.17 -25.97
C ASN A 235 -1.15 -8.77 -24.99
N GLN A 236 -1.60 -7.51 -25.02
CA GLN A 236 -2.58 -6.94 -24.09
C GLN A 236 -2.14 -7.02 -22.61
N ALA A 237 -0.83 -7.14 -22.35
CA ALA A 237 -0.31 -7.08 -20.99
C ALA A 237 -0.36 -5.66 -20.45
N TYR A 238 -0.56 -5.56 -19.14
CA TYR A 238 -0.35 -4.33 -18.39
C TYR A 238 1.13 -4.14 -18.09
N GLY A 239 1.55 -2.88 -17.95
CA GLY A 239 2.86 -2.52 -17.45
C GLY A 239 2.84 -2.22 -15.96
N ILE A 240 3.97 -2.45 -15.31
CA ILE A 240 4.23 -2.04 -13.93
C ILE A 240 5.39 -1.05 -13.97
N ALA A 241 5.12 0.19 -13.57
CA ALA A 241 6.13 1.23 -13.44
C ALA A 241 6.88 1.06 -12.11
N VAL A 242 8.21 1.05 -12.18
CA VAL A 242 9.11 0.98 -11.02
C VAL A 242 10.27 1.95 -11.19
N LEU A 243 10.84 2.39 -10.07
CA LEU A 243 12.11 3.11 -10.01
C LEU A 243 13.23 2.13 -9.74
N TYR A 244 14.25 2.14 -10.58
CA TYR A 244 15.41 1.27 -10.41
C TYR A 244 16.68 2.03 -10.73
N GLN A 245 17.56 2.11 -9.73
CA GLN A 245 18.82 2.88 -9.80
C GLN A 245 18.61 4.36 -10.16
N GLY A 246 17.50 4.95 -9.69
CA GLY A 246 17.16 6.35 -9.95
C GLY A 246 16.49 6.61 -11.30
N ASP A 247 16.19 5.57 -12.08
CA ASP A 247 15.50 5.69 -13.36
C ASP A 247 14.13 5.05 -13.36
N LEU A 248 13.25 5.53 -14.25
CA LEU A 248 11.94 4.94 -14.49
C LEU A 248 12.06 3.75 -15.43
N TRP A 249 11.49 2.62 -15.02
CA TRP A 249 11.38 1.41 -15.79
C TRP A 249 9.92 0.99 -15.94
N LEU A 250 9.58 0.44 -17.10
CA LEU A 250 8.29 -0.18 -17.35
C LEU A 250 8.49 -1.69 -17.53
N VAL A 251 7.90 -2.48 -16.64
CA VAL A 251 8.01 -3.95 -16.62
C VAL A 251 6.72 -4.55 -17.18
N ASN A 252 6.82 -5.45 -18.16
CA ASN A 252 5.69 -6.22 -18.66
C ASN A 252 5.22 -7.21 -17.59
N ALA A 253 3.97 -7.08 -17.13
CA ALA A 253 3.46 -7.88 -16.02
C ALA A 253 3.41 -9.39 -16.35
N GLN A 254 3.29 -9.78 -17.63
CA GLN A 254 3.21 -11.17 -18.05
C GLN A 254 4.59 -11.79 -18.26
N THR A 255 5.49 -11.10 -18.96
CA THR A 255 6.79 -11.65 -19.40
C THR A 255 7.95 -11.31 -18.47
N GLY A 256 7.85 -10.22 -17.69
CA GLY A 256 8.96 -9.67 -16.91
C GLY A 256 9.96 -8.86 -17.72
N GLU A 257 9.79 -8.76 -19.05
CA GLU A 257 10.61 -7.88 -19.90
C GLU A 257 10.46 -6.43 -19.43
N ALA A 258 11.59 -5.74 -19.27
CA ALA A 258 11.62 -4.40 -18.72
C ALA A 258 12.32 -3.43 -19.68
N VAL A 259 11.74 -2.25 -19.84
CA VAL A 259 12.31 -1.16 -20.66
C VAL A 259 12.58 0.04 -19.76
N GLN A 260 13.81 0.53 -19.82
CA GLN A 260 14.21 1.78 -19.17
C GLN A 260 13.70 2.98 -19.99
N LEU A 261 13.02 3.91 -19.34
CA LEU A 261 12.40 5.10 -19.97
C LEU A 261 13.17 6.40 -19.72
N THR A 262 13.94 6.47 -18.63
CA THR A 262 14.84 7.60 -18.31
C THR A 262 16.26 7.09 -18.07
N GLY A 263 17.28 7.96 -18.06
CA GLY A 263 18.67 7.53 -17.88
C GLY A 263 19.58 8.52 -17.15
N ASP A 264 19.01 9.45 -16.38
CA ASP A 264 19.78 10.44 -15.63
C ASP A 264 19.97 10.05 -14.14
N GLY A 265 19.26 9.03 -13.66
CA GLY A 265 19.35 8.57 -12.28
C GLY A 265 18.72 9.53 -11.25
N LEU A 266 17.89 10.48 -11.68
CA LEU A 266 17.32 11.53 -10.82
C LEU A 266 15.82 11.37 -10.54
N VAL A 267 15.19 10.31 -11.07
CA VAL A 267 13.77 10.05 -10.87
C VAL A 267 13.53 9.54 -9.45
N THR A 268 12.69 10.26 -8.70
CA THR A 268 12.35 9.94 -7.31
C THR A 268 10.89 9.58 -7.11
N ARG A 269 10.02 9.89 -8.08
CA ARG A 269 8.58 9.60 -8.05
C ARG A 269 8.04 9.37 -9.46
N VAL A 270 7.02 8.53 -9.54
CA VAL A 270 6.25 8.24 -10.75
C VAL A 270 4.77 8.24 -10.40
N ASP A 271 3.92 8.65 -11.35
CA ASP A 271 2.47 8.52 -11.27
C ASP A 271 1.89 8.43 -12.69
N TRP A 272 0.74 7.76 -12.83
CA TRP A 272 -0.04 7.75 -14.07
C TRP A 272 -1.07 8.90 -14.03
N ARG A 273 -1.23 9.62 -15.14
CA ARG A 273 -2.24 10.67 -15.30
C ARG A 273 -3.21 10.35 -16.42
#